data_AF-A0A3M8VM34-F1
#
_entry.id   AF-A0A3M8VM34-F1
#
_cell.length_a   1.000
_cell.length_b   1.000
_cell.length_c   1.000
_cell.angle_alpha   90.00
_cell.angle_beta   90.00
_cell.angle_gamma   90.00
#
_symmetry.space_group_name_H-M   'P 1'
#
loop_
_entity.id
_entity.type
_entity.pdbx_description
1 polymer ?
#
loop_
_entity_poly.entity_id
_entity_poly.type
_entity_poly.pdbx_seq_one_letter_code
_entity_poly.pdbx_strand_id
1 'polypeptide(L)'
;MPVHPKAETVLGEPGYATLAEIPFPVDVVDVFVNSELAGPIADQAVEIGAKAVWFQLGVVDPAAYERTRAAGLEMVMDRCPAIEIPRLGR
;
A
#
# COMPACT_ATOMS: atom_id res chain seq x y z
N MET A 1 3.78 -9.39 4.13
CA MET A 1 4.47 -9.91 2.94
C MET A 1 5.16 -8.77 2.21
N PRO A 2 6.46 -8.87 1.93
CA PRO A 2 7.24 -7.83 1.25
C PRO A 2 7.02 -7.87 -0.27
N VAL A 3 6.88 -6.68 -0.87
CA VAL A 3 6.84 -6.51 -2.32
C VAL A 3 7.97 -5.57 -2.72
N HIS A 4 8.90 -6.06 -3.52
CA HIS A 4 10.08 -5.31 -3.96
C HIS A 4 10.67 -5.99 -5.20
N PRO A 5 11.22 -5.26 -6.19
CA PRO A 5 11.73 -5.87 -7.43
C PRO A 5 12.76 -7.00 -7.27
N LYS A 6 13.46 -7.05 -6.12
CA LYS A 6 14.41 -8.14 -5.80
C LYS A 6 13.74 -9.41 -5.24
N ALA A 7 12.46 -9.35 -4.85
CA ALA A 7 11.68 -10.45 -4.28
C ALA A 7 12.38 -11.21 -3.14
N GLU A 8 13.17 -10.50 -2.32
CA GLU A 8 13.91 -11.10 -1.21
C GLU A 8 12.96 -11.58 -0.11
N THR A 9 13.29 -12.70 0.54
CA THR A 9 12.60 -13.12 1.77
C THR A 9 12.94 -12.15 2.89
N VAL A 10 11.92 -11.61 3.56
CA VAL A 10 12.08 -10.66 4.66
C VAL A 10 11.39 -11.22 5.89
N LEU A 11 12.13 -11.38 6.99
CA LEU A 11 11.61 -11.89 8.26
C LEU A 11 10.90 -13.27 8.14
N GLY A 12 11.35 -14.12 7.22
CA GLY A 12 10.76 -15.44 6.97
C GLY A 12 9.54 -15.42 6.04
N GLU A 13 9.07 -14.25 5.63
CA GLU A 13 7.99 -14.10 4.64
C GLU A 13 8.56 -14.09 3.22
N PRO A 14 7.97 -14.85 2.27
CA PRO A 14 8.38 -14.82 0.87
C PRO A 14 8.14 -13.44 0.27
N GLY A 15 9.11 -12.95 -0.51
CA GLY A 15 8.98 -11.71 -1.25
C GLY A 15 8.48 -11.92 -2.66
N TYR A 16 7.75 -10.92 -3.15
CA TYR A 16 7.19 -10.88 -4.50
C TYR A 16 7.74 -9.66 -5.25
N ALA A 17 7.95 -9.78 -6.56
CA ALA A 17 8.48 -8.67 -7.35
C ALA A 17 7.41 -7.61 -7.61
N THR A 18 6.15 -8.05 -7.74
CA THR A 18 5.00 -7.19 -8.03
C THR A 18 3.77 -7.59 -7.22
N LEU A 19 2.77 -6.71 -7.12
CA LEU A 19 1.50 -7.01 -6.47
C LEU A 19 0.72 -8.14 -7.18
N ALA A 20 0.86 -8.26 -8.49
CA ALA A 20 0.14 -9.25 -9.29
C ALA A 20 0.64 -10.70 -9.07
N GLU A 21 1.85 -10.88 -8.54
CA GLU A 21 2.41 -12.20 -8.26
C GLU A 21 1.88 -12.83 -6.95
N ILE A 22 1.14 -12.06 -6.16
CA ILE A 22 0.59 -12.51 -4.89
C ILE A 22 -0.55 -13.53 -5.15
N PRO A 23 -0.44 -14.78 -4.69
CA PRO A 23 -1.38 -15.84 -5.05
C PRO A 23 -2.63 -15.90 -4.15
N PHE A 24 -2.92 -14.81 -3.41
CA PHE A 24 -4.02 -14.73 -2.46
C PHE A 24 -4.55 -13.28 -2.34
N PRO A 25 -5.77 -13.09 -1.82
CA PRO A 25 -6.35 -11.76 -1.65
C PRO A 25 -5.52 -10.86 -0.71
N VAL A 26 -5.40 -9.58 -1.08
CA VAL A 26 -4.70 -8.55 -0.29
C VAL A 26 -5.72 -7.62 0.35
N ASP A 27 -5.68 -7.47 1.67
CA ASP A 27 -6.54 -6.51 2.35
C ASP A 27 -5.99 -5.09 2.22
N VAL A 28 -4.71 -4.89 2.53
CA VAL A 28 -4.09 -3.56 2.57
C VAL A 28 -2.73 -3.59 1.87
N VAL A 29 -2.50 -2.61 0.99
CA VAL A 29 -1.18 -2.34 0.40
C VAL A 29 -0.55 -1.17 1.15
N ASP A 30 0.51 -1.46 1.92
CA ASP A 30 1.24 -0.48 2.71
C ASP A 30 2.53 -0.02 1.99
N VAL A 31 2.65 1.27 1.73
CA VAL A 31 3.58 1.84 0.75
C VAL A 31 4.65 2.69 1.40
N PHE A 32 5.91 2.24 1.30
CA PHE A 32 7.11 2.87 1.85
C PHE A 32 8.07 3.41 0.75
N VAL A 33 7.55 3.80 -0.41
CA VAL A 33 8.36 4.36 -1.51
C VAL A 33 8.25 5.89 -1.56
N ASN A 34 9.16 6.53 -2.30
CA ASN A 34 9.07 7.96 -2.58
C ASN A 34 7.73 8.30 -3.25
N SER A 35 7.17 9.48 -2.94
CA SER A 35 5.88 9.97 -3.47
C SER A 35 5.74 9.85 -4.99
N GLU A 36 6.81 10.16 -5.74
CA GLU A 36 6.84 10.09 -7.21
C GLU A 36 6.61 8.67 -7.77
N LEU A 37 6.85 7.64 -6.95
CA LEU A 37 6.69 6.22 -7.30
C LEU A 37 5.46 5.59 -6.67
N ALA A 38 4.81 6.28 -5.71
CA ALA A 38 3.72 5.71 -4.93
C ALA A 38 2.42 5.59 -5.75
N GLY A 39 2.17 6.55 -6.63
CA GLY A 39 0.97 6.58 -7.46
C GLY A 39 0.74 5.28 -8.25
N PRO A 40 1.70 4.83 -9.08
CA PRO A 40 1.56 3.57 -9.82
C PRO A 40 1.34 2.33 -8.94
N ILE A 41 1.80 2.33 -7.69
CA ILE A 41 1.56 1.23 -6.74
C ILE A 41 0.10 1.23 -6.29
N ALA A 42 -0.49 2.41 -6.06
CA ALA A 42 -1.91 2.51 -5.75
C ALA A 42 -2.79 2.04 -6.91
N ASP A 43 -2.37 2.30 -8.16
CA ASP A 43 -3.06 1.81 -9.35
C ASP A 43 -3.01 0.26 -9.43
N GLN A 44 -1.84 -0.33 -9.17
CA GLN A 44 -1.70 -1.79 -9.09
C GLN A 44 -2.55 -2.40 -7.96
N ALA A 45 -2.69 -1.70 -6.82
CA ALA A 45 -3.54 -2.16 -5.73
C ALA A 45 -5.02 -2.23 -6.13
N VAL A 46 -5.48 -1.27 -6.94
CA VAL A 46 -6.82 -1.31 -7.55
C VAL A 46 -6.95 -2.52 -8.49
N GLU A 47 -5.95 -2.77 -9.34
CA GLU A 47 -5.96 -3.87 -10.30
C GLU A 47 -6.05 -5.25 -9.64
N ILE A 48 -5.35 -5.47 -8.53
CA ILE A 48 -5.42 -6.74 -7.79
C ILE A 48 -6.64 -6.86 -6.88
N GLY A 49 -7.50 -5.83 -6.83
CA GLY A 49 -8.70 -5.81 -5.99
C GLY A 49 -8.39 -5.77 -4.50
N ALA A 50 -7.36 -5.02 -4.09
CA ALA A 50 -7.12 -4.77 -2.66
C ALA A 50 -8.29 -4.02 -2.03
N LYS A 51 -8.43 -4.07 -0.70
CA LYS A 51 -9.50 -3.32 0.00
C LYS A 51 -9.08 -1.89 0.35
N ALA A 52 -7.79 -1.70 0.63
CA ALA A 52 -7.25 -0.39 1.00
C ALA A 52 -5.80 -0.19 0.54
N VAL A 53 -5.41 1.07 0.39
CA VAL A 53 -4.03 1.50 0.18
C VAL A 53 -3.63 2.47 1.29
N TRP A 54 -2.43 2.28 1.81
CA TRP A 54 -1.87 3.12 2.87
C TRP A 54 -0.54 3.70 2.42
N PHE A 55 -0.52 5.01 2.16
CA PHE A 55 0.73 5.75 1.97
C PHE A 55 1.27 6.20 3.32
N GLN A 56 2.48 5.73 3.64
CA GLN A 56 3.14 6.02 4.91
C GLN A 56 3.46 7.51 5.07
N LEU A 57 3.92 7.87 6.27
CA LEU A 57 4.31 9.23 6.60
C LEU A 57 5.32 9.79 5.59
N GLY A 58 5.04 10.97 5.04
CA GLY A 58 5.84 11.63 4.01
C GLY A 58 5.57 11.17 2.58
N VAL A 59 4.73 10.15 2.36
CA VAL A 59 4.34 9.66 1.03
C VAL A 59 3.02 10.32 0.64
N VAL A 60 3.05 11.16 -0.40
CA VAL A 60 1.95 12.05 -0.79
C VAL A 60 1.78 12.11 -2.30
N ASP A 61 0.61 11.69 -2.79
CA ASP A 61 0.15 11.92 -4.16
C ASP A 61 -1.39 12.13 -4.13
N PRO A 62 -1.87 13.39 -4.16
CA PRO A 62 -3.30 13.68 -4.12
C PRO A 62 -4.05 13.15 -5.34
N ALA A 63 -3.40 13.07 -6.50
CA ALA A 63 -4.05 12.51 -7.69
C ALA A 63 -4.25 11.00 -7.54
N ALA A 64 -3.31 10.30 -6.86
CA ALA A 64 -3.47 8.88 -6.53
C ALA A 64 -4.58 8.68 -5.52
N TYR A 65 -4.61 9.54 -4.52
CA TYR A 65 -5.63 9.52 -3.50
C TYR A 65 -7.05 9.53 -4.10
N GLU A 66 -7.32 10.49 -4.99
CA GLU A 66 -8.63 10.63 -5.62
C GLU A 66 -8.99 9.45 -6.52
N ARG A 67 -8.08 9.01 -7.41
CA ARG A 67 -8.38 7.91 -8.34
C ARG A 67 -8.56 6.56 -7.64
N THR A 68 -7.79 6.28 -6.58
CA THR A 68 -7.94 5.06 -5.77
C THR A 68 -9.29 5.02 -5.06
N ARG A 69 -9.72 6.16 -4.48
CA ARG A 69 -11.07 6.25 -3.86
C ARG A 69 -12.18 6.18 -4.88
N ALA A 70 -12.01 6.80 -6.05
CA ALA A 70 -12.99 6.71 -7.13
C ALA A 70 -13.15 5.26 -7.65
N ALA A 71 -12.10 4.44 -7.57
CA ALA A 71 -12.15 3.03 -7.88
C ALA A 71 -12.78 2.15 -6.77
N GLY A 72 -13.14 2.74 -5.63
CA GLY A 72 -13.85 2.07 -4.53
C GLY A 72 -12.95 1.51 -3.41
N LEU A 73 -11.65 1.79 -3.43
CA LEU A 73 -10.74 1.41 -2.35
C LEU A 73 -10.71 2.46 -1.25
N GLU A 74 -10.50 2.02 -0.01
CA GLU A 74 -10.12 2.96 1.06
C GLU A 74 -8.69 3.44 0.85
N MET A 75 -8.44 4.70 1.19
CA MET A 75 -7.13 5.33 0.99
C MET A 75 -6.74 6.17 2.19
N VAL A 76 -5.55 5.92 2.70
CA VAL A 76 -4.87 6.72 3.72
C VAL A 76 -3.58 7.29 3.14
N MET A 77 -3.28 8.55 3.44
CA MET A 77 -2.10 9.23 2.94
C MET A 77 -1.42 10.06 4.03
N ASP A 78 -0.08 10.04 4.03
CA ASP A 78 0.76 10.76 4.98
C ASP A 78 0.47 10.41 6.45
N ARG A 79 0.29 9.12 6.76
CA ARG A 79 0.03 8.67 8.13
C ARG A 79 0.87 7.44 8.46
N CYS A 80 1.21 7.27 9.73
CA CYS A 80 1.90 6.07 10.21
C CYS A 80 0.96 5.27 11.13
N PRO A 81 0.69 3.97 10.86
CA PRO A 81 -0.19 3.15 11.70
C PRO A 81 0.22 3.13 13.16
N ALA A 82 1.52 3.12 13.45
CA ALA A 82 2.04 3.15 14.82
C ALA A 82 1.74 4.46 15.57
N ILE A 83 1.62 5.58 14.84
CA ILE A 83 1.25 6.89 15.39
C ILE A 83 -0.28 7.01 15.53
N GLU A 84 -1.04 6.44 14.59
CA GLU A 84 -2.49 6.53 14.61
C GLU A 84 -3.16 5.56 15.59
N ILE A 85 -2.62 4.34 15.78
CA ILE A 85 -3.25 3.31 16.62
C ILE A 85 -3.54 3.76 18.06
N PRO A 86 -2.67 4.52 18.77
CA PRO A 86 -2.96 4.96 20.13
C PRO A 86 -4.09 6.00 20.19
N ARG A 87 -4.40 6.68 19.08
CA ARG A 87 -5.48 7.69 19.00
C ARG A 87 -6.87 7.09 18.86
N LEU A 88 -6.96 5.85 18.39
CA LEU A 88 -8.23 5.16 18.13
C LEU A 88 -8.88 4.57 19.40
N GLY A 89 -8.24 4.73 20.57
CA GLY A 89 -8.68 4.10 21.81
C GLY A 89 -8.35 2.61 21.83
N ARG A 90 -8.35 2.01 23.02
CA ARG A 90 -8.26 0.56 23.21
C ARG A 90 -9.64 -0.01 23.42
#